data_AF-A0A2K3N286-F1
#
_entry.id   AF-A0A2K3N286-F1
#
_cell.length_a   1.000
_cell.length_b   1.000
_cell.length_c   1.000
_cell.angle_alpha   90.00
_cell.angle_beta   90.00
_cell.angle_gamma   90.00
#
_symmetry.space_group_name_H-M   'P 1'
#
loop_
_entity.id
_entity.type
_entity.pdbx_description
1 polymer ?
#
loop_
_entity_poly.entity_id
_entity_poly.type
_entity_poly.pdbx_seq_one_letter_code
_entity_poly.pdbx_strand_id
1 'polypeptide(L)'
;MSNQKVSNEWAKGVFSDVDNLTEERIDEVLKEFIKDFEEGSLNKKGWPRYFAAYTVAKASMNAYTRILAKKYSSFCINCVCPGYVKTDIVANTGLYTTEEGAAHPVRLALLPNGSPSGLFYIRNEASSF
;
A
#
# COMPACT_ATOMS: atom_id res chain seq x y z
N MET A 1 -3.70 -0.13 0.44
CA MET A 1 -4.64 0.89 -0.09
C MET A 1 -4.20 1.16 -1.51
N SER A 2 -5.09 1.27 -2.50
CA SER A 2 -4.61 1.43 -3.88
C SER A 2 -3.92 2.78 -4.09
N ASN A 3 -2.87 2.80 -4.91
CA ASN A 3 -2.15 3.96 -5.43
C ASN A 3 -3.12 4.98 -6.07
N GLN A 4 -4.28 4.54 -6.57
CA GLN A 4 -5.33 5.43 -7.08
C GLN A 4 -5.85 6.43 -6.03
N LYS A 5 -5.67 6.15 -4.73
CA LYS A 5 -6.07 7.07 -3.66
C LYS A 5 -5.03 8.15 -3.37
N VAL A 6 -3.82 8.06 -3.93
CA VAL A 6 -2.83 9.14 -3.88
C VAL A 6 -3.21 10.16 -4.95
N SER A 7 -3.71 11.32 -4.51
CA SER A 7 -4.14 12.39 -5.43
C SER A 7 -3.01 13.31 -5.90
N ASN A 8 -1.82 13.22 -5.29
CA ASN A 8 -0.64 13.94 -5.76
C ASN A 8 -0.10 13.20 -7.00
N GLU A 9 -0.25 13.78 -8.18
CA GLU A 9 0.03 13.12 -9.45
C GLU A 9 1.51 12.75 -9.63
N TRP A 10 2.44 13.54 -9.09
CA TRP A 10 3.86 13.19 -9.10
C TRP A 10 4.11 11.93 -8.27
N ALA A 11 3.67 11.91 -7.01
CA ALA A 11 3.84 10.77 -6.12
C ALA A 11 3.16 9.50 -6.68
N LYS A 12 1.96 9.65 -7.23
CA LYS A 12 1.23 8.58 -7.90
C LYS A 12 1.99 8.04 -9.12
N GLY A 13 2.60 8.93 -9.91
CA GLY A 13 3.47 8.58 -11.03
C GLY A 13 4.68 7.75 -10.57
N VAL A 14 5.37 8.19 -9.53
CA VAL A 14 6.49 7.46 -8.92
C VAL A 14 6.07 6.04 -8.49
N PHE A 15 4.96 5.90 -7.75
CA PHE A 15 4.51 4.58 -7.28
C PHE A 15 4.02 3.64 -8.41
N SER A 16 3.63 4.20 -9.56
CA SER A 16 3.11 3.43 -10.70
C SER A 16 4.20 3.01 -11.68
N ASP A 17 5.32 3.71 -11.72
CA ASP A 17 6.47 3.51 -12.61
C ASP A 17 7.33 2.31 -12.16
N VAL A 18 6.86 1.11 -12.50
CA VAL A 18 7.45 -0.19 -12.10
C VAL A 18 8.91 -0.32 -12.48
N ASP A 19 9.24 0.12 -13.70
CA ASP A 19 10.52 -0.16 -14.33
C ASP A 19 11.64 0.63 -13.67
N ASN A 20 11.30 1.82 -13.17
CA ASN A 20 12.23 2.74 -12.52
C ASN A 20 11.96 2.88 -11.01
N LEU A 21 11.19 1.96 -10.40
CA LEU A 21 10.86 2.03 -8.98
C LEU A 21 12.05 1.59 -8.11
N THR A 22 12.47 2.44 -7.18
CA THR A 22 13.56 2.15 -6.23
C THR A 22 13.19 2.60 -4.81
N GLU A 23 13.95 2.15 -3.80
CA GLU A 23 13.73 2.54 -2.40
C GLU A 23 13.96 4.06 -2.24
N GLU A 24 14.95 4.61 -2.93
CA GLU A 24 15.27 6.04 -2.90
C GLU A 24 14.13 6.90 -3.44
N ARG A 25 13.48 6.47 -4.53
CA ARG A 25 12.32 7.20 -5.08
C ARG A 25 11.10 7.15 -4.15
N ILE A 26 10.90 6.03 -3.43
CA ILE A 26 9.85 5.94 -2.41
C ILE A 26 10.17 6.89 -1.25
N ASP A 27 11.43 6.94 -0.83
CA ASP A 27 11.91 7.85 0.23
C ASP A 27 11.78 9.32 -0.16
N GLU A 28 12.06 9.68 -1.41
CA GLU A 28 11.83 11.03 -1.93
C GLU A 28 10.37 11.46 -1.78
N VAL A 29 9.43 10.57 -2.15
CA VAL A 29 7.99 10.84 -2.00
C VAL A 29 7.61 11.01 -0.53
N LEU A 30 8.13 10.15 0.36
CA LEU A 30 7.85 10.23 1.79
C LEU A 30 8.43 11.51 2.41
N LYS A 31 9.65 11.92 2.03
CA LYS A 31 10.28 13.15 2.51
C LYS A 31 9.52 14.40 2.08
N GLU A 32 9.13 14.47 0.80
CA GLU A 32 8.34 15.62 0.31
C GLU A 32 6.94 15.64 0.96
N PHE A 33 6.31 14.49 1.17
CA PHE A 33 5.05 14.41 1.90
C PHE A 33 5.17 14.94 3.34
N ILE A 34 6.19 14.52 4.08
CA ILE A 34 6.41 14.97 5.47
C ILE A 34 6.66 16.48 5.51
N LYS A 35 7.52 16.99 4.63
CA LYS A 35 7.76 18.43 4.49
C LYS A 35 6.48 19.21 4.20
N ASP A 36 5.69 18.78 3.22
CA ASP A 36 4.42 19.43 2.87
C ASP A 36 3.37 19.31 3.99
N PHE A 37 3.44 18.27 4.81
CA PHE A 37 2.62 18.10 6.01
C PHE A 37 3.01 19.12 7.09
N GLU A 38 4.30 19.25 7.39
CA GLU A 38 4.84 20.19 8.38
C GLU A 38 4.59 21.65 7.99
N GLU A 39 4.65 21.96 6.69
CA GLU A 39 4.34 23.29 6.14
C GLU A 39 2.82 23.57 6.06
N GLY A 40 1.96 22.61 6.39
CA GLY A 40 0.51 22.74 6.28
C GLY A 40 0.01 22.91 4.83
N SER A 41 0.80 22.46 3.85
CA SER A 41 0.59 22.73 2.42
C SER A 41 -0.05 21.56 1.66
N LEU A 42 -0.45 20.49 2.35
CA LEU A 42 -0.96 19.25 1.74
C LEU A 42 -2.01 19.47 0.64
N ASN A 43 -3.09 20.19 0.94
CA ASN A 43 -4.18 20.42 -0.01
C ASN A 43 -3.70 21.21 -1.23
N LYS A 44 -2.90 22.26 -1.01
CA LYS A 44 -2.31 23.08 -2.07
C LYS A 44 -1.41 22.26 -3.00
N LYS A 45 -0.72 21.27 -2.45
CA LYS A 45 0.18 20.36 -3.15
C LYS A 45 -0.53 19.11 -3.70
N GLY A 46 -1.86 19.06 -3.63
CA GLY A 46 -2.66 17.97 -4.20
C GLY A 46 -2.59 16.65 -3.44
N TRP A 47 -2.07 16.63 -2.21
CA TRP A 47 -2.09 15.42 -1.38
C TRP A 47 -3.51 15.05 -0.93
N PRO A 48 -3.76 13.79 -0.54
CA PRO A 48 -5.10 13.37 -0.14
C PRO A 48 -5.62 14.20 1.03
N ARG A 49 -6.88 14.65 0.94
CA ARG A 49 -7.51 15.49 1.98
C ARG A 49 -7.77 14.74 3.28
N TYR A 50 -8.10 13.45 3.19
CA TYR A 50 -8.45 12.60 4.32
C TYR A 50 -7.49 11.43 4.39
N PHE A 51 -7.07 11.07 5.60
CA PHE A 51 -6.15 9.96 5.84
C PHE A 51 -4.86 10.07 5.00
N ALA A 52 -4.34 11.29 4.80
CA ALA A 52 -3.22 11.57 3.89
C ALA A 52 -2.00 10.69 4.21
N ALA A 53 -1.53 10.75 5.45
CA ALA A 53 -0.37 9.98 5.90
C ALA A 53 -0.58 8.47 5.74
N TYR A 54 -1.76 7.96 6.12
CA TYR A 54 -2.08 6.54 5.97
C TYR A 54 -2.12 6.12 4.49
N THR A 55 -2.69 6.95 3.63
CA THR A 55 -2.82 6.68 2.19
C THR A 55 -1.44 6.62 1.54
N VAL A 56 -0.60 7.62 1.79
CA VAL A 56 0.77 7.67 1.26
C VAL A 56 1.59 6.51 1.82
N ALA A 57 1.55 6.25 3.13
CA ALA A 57 2.29 5.14 3.74
C ALA A 57 1.91 3.76 3.15
N LYS A 58 0.62 3.51 2.92
CA LYS A 58 0.17 2.24 2.31
C LYS A 58 0.46 2.14 0.82
N ALA A 59 0.49 3.25 0.08
CA ALA A 59 0.95 3.26 -1.31
C ALA A 59 2.47 3.01 -1.40
N SER A 60 3.26 3.63 -0.51
CA SER A 60 4.70 3.36 -0.39
C SER A 60 5.00 1.91 -0.05
N MET A 61 4.27 1.31 0.90
CA MET A 61 4.40 -0.11 1.26
C MET A 61 4.06 -1.05 0.09
N ASN A 62 3.01 -0.71 -0.66
CA ASN A 62 2.63 -1.40 -1.89
C ASN A 62 3.75 -1.33 -2.95
N ALA A 63 4.34 -0.16 -3.16
CA ALA A 63 5.47 0.04 -4.06
C ALA A 63 6.71 -0.77 -3.60
N TYR A 64 7.04 -0.71 -2.31
CA TYR A 64 8.15 -1.44 -1.72
C TYR A 64 8.02 -2.96 -1.86
N THR A 65 6.80 -3.50 -1.75
CA THR A 65 6.49 -4.91 -1.99
C THR A 65 6.94 -5.37 -3.38
N ARG A 66 6.78 -4.51 -4.40
CA ARG A 66 7.17 -4.81 -5.78
C ARG A 66 8.70 -4.82 -5.95
N ILE A 67 9.39 -3.90 -5.29
CA ILE A 67 10.86 -3.89 -5.24
C ILE A 67 11.37 -5.19 -4.64
N LEU A 68 10.83 -5.58 -3.48
CA LEU A 68 11.23 -6.79 -2.79
C LEU A 68 10.93 -8.06 -3.61
N ALA A 69 9.75 -8.14 -4.23
CA ALA A 69 9.38 -9.27 -5.09
C ALA A 69 10.34 -9.44 -6.29
N LYS A 70 10.79 -8.33 -6.90
CA LYS A 70 11.80 -8.34 -7.98
C LYS A 70 13.18 -8.76 -7.47
N LYS A 71 13.57 -8.27 -6.29
CA LYS A 71 14.88 -8.54 -5.66
C LYS A 71 15.01 -9.98 -5.19
N TYR A 72 13.93 -10.57 -4.70
CA TYR A 72 13.91 -11.90 -4.09
C TYR A 72 12.96 -12.84 -4.84
N SER A 73 13.37 -13.29 -6.03
CA SER A 73 12.53 -14.12 -6.92
C SER A 73 12.13 -15.48 -6.34
N SER A 74 12.84 -15.98 -5.32
CA SER A 74 12.49 -17.21 -4.61
C SER A 74 11.41 -17.03 -3.54
N PHE A 75 11.08 -15.78 -3.15
CA PHE A 75 10.09 -15.48 -2.12
C PHE A 75 8.74 -15.09 -2.72
N CYS A 76 7.67 -15.48 -2.04
CA CYS A 76 6.32 -15.00 -2.31
C CYS A 76 6.04 -13.75 -1.47
N ILE A 77 6.18 -12.56 -2.08
CA ILE A 77 6.08 -11.26 -1.40
C ILE A 77 4.91 -10.49 -1.99
N ASN A 78 3.81 -10.39 -1.26
CA ASN A 78 2.57 -9.78 -1.73
C ASN A 78 1.99 -8.82 -0.68
N CYS A 79 1.15 -7.89 -1.12
CA CYS A 79 0.36 -7.03 -0.26
C CYS A 79 -1.11 -7.44 -0.25
N VAL A 80 -1.81 -7.20 0.87
CA VAL A 80 -3.25 -7.47 0.99
C VAL A 80 -3.98 -6.39 1.77
N CYS A 81 -5.13 -5.98 1.25
CA CYS A 81 -6.14 -5.23 1.99
C CYS A 81 -7.13 -6.24 2.60
N PRO A 82 -7.20 -6.36 3.94
CA PRO A 82 -8.08 -7.32 4.60
C PRO A 82 -9.56 -6.88 4.62
N GLY A 83 -9.87 -5.70 4.08
CA GLY A 83 -11.20 -5.08 4.18
C GLY A 83 -11.31 -4.14 5.38
N TYR A 84 -12.52 -3.67 5.65
CA TYR A 84 -12.82 -2.79 6.78
C TYR A 84 -13.15 -3.63 8.02
N VAL A 85 -12.13 -3.94 8.82
CA VAL A 85 -12.19 -4.94 9.89
C VAL A 85 -12.45 -4.28 11.26
N LYS A 86 -13.33 -4.87 12.07
CA LYS A 86 -13.68 -4.44 13.43
C LYS A 86 -12.47 -4.59 14.35
N THR A 87 -11.72 -3.51 14.51
CA THR A 87 -10.55 -3.39 15.36
C THR A 87 -10.49 -2.01 15.99
N ASP A 88 -9.64 -1.83 16.98
CA ASP A 88 -9.50 -0.54 17.67
C ASP A 88 -9.05 0.59 16.74
N ILE A 89 -8.32 0.30 15.66
CA ILE A 89 -7.87 1.30 14.67
C ILE A 89 -9.04 2.07 14.02
N VAL A 90 -10.22 1.45 13.97
CA VAL A 90 -11.45 2.02 13.41
C VAL A 90 -12.57 2.09 14.45
N ALA A 91 -12.19 2.09 15.74
CA ALA A 91 -13.12 2.09 16.88
C ALA A 91 -14.21 1.00 16.77
N ASN A 92 -13.84 -0.19 16.29
CA ASN A 92 -14.74 -1.34 16.11
C ASN A 92 -15.94 -1.10 15.17
N THR A 93 -15.90 -0.08 14.31
CA THR A 93 -16.97 0.25 13.33
C THR A 93 -16.86 -0.53 12.01
N GLY A 94 -15.95 -1.51 11.93
CA GLY A 94 -15.71 -2.33 10.74
C GLY A 94 -16.93 -3.14 10.27
N LEU A 95 -16.91 -3.57 9.00
CA LEU A 95 -17.90 -4.49 8.43
C LEU A 95 -17.59 -5.95 8.76
N TYR A 96 -16.30 -6.31 8.76
CA TYR A 96 -15.83 -7.69 8.95
C TYR A 96 -15.31 -7.91 10.37
N THR A 97 -15.44 -9.13 10.88
CA THR A 97 -14.78 -9.57 12.10
C THR A 97 -13.26 -9.70 11.92
N THR A 98 -12.52 -9.71 13.03
CA THR A 98 -11.06 -9.93 13.01
C THR A 98 -10.69 -11.26 12.37
N GLU A 99 -11.48 -12.31 12.59
CA GLU A 99 -11.27 -13.63 11.99
C GLU A 99 -11.42 -13.59 10.46
N GLU A 100 -12.52 -13.02 9.96
CA GLU A 100 -12.74 -12.84 8.51
C GLU A 100 -11.62 -12.01 7.86
N GLY A 101 -11.21 -10.92 8.52
CA GLY A 101 -10.12 -10.07 8.04
C GLY A 101 -8.76 -10.79 8.02
N ALA A 102 -8.48 -11.63 9.03
CA ALA A 102 -7.22 -12.37 9.15
C ALA A 102 -7.10 -13.52 8.15
N ALA A 103 -8.21 -14.09 7.69
CA ALA A 103 -8.20 -15.17 6.71
C ALA A 103 -7.44 -14.78 5.41
N HIS A 104 -7.50 -13.51 5.00
CA HIS A 104 -6.88 -13.03 3.76
C HIS A 104 -5.34 -13.00 3.79
N PRO A 105 -4.66 -12.37 4.78
CA PRO A 105 -3.21 -12.47 4.90
C PRO A 105 -2.74 -13.90 5.22
N VAL A 106 -3.50 -14.69 6.00
CA VAL A 106 -3.16 -16.10 6.28
C VAL A 106 -3.13 -16.91 4.98
N ARG A 107 -4.12 -16.73 4.08
CA ARG A 107 -4.12 -17.37 2.77
C ARG A 107 -2.85 -17.07 1.97
N LEU A 108 -2.38 -15.82 1.98
CA LEU A 108 -1.16 -15.44 1.27
C LEU A 108 0.10 -16.02 1.91
N ALA A 109 0.13 -16.10 3.24
CA ALA A 109 1.25 -16.71 3.98
C ALA A 109 1.38 -18.22 3.73
N LEU A 110 0.29 -18.89 3.38
CA LEU A 110 0.23 -20.33 3.11
C LEU A 110 0.31 -20.68 1.61
N LEU A 111 0.65 -19.71 0.75
CA LEU A 111 0.81 -19.98 -0.67
C LEU A 111 1.95 -20.99 -0.92
N PRO A 112 1.79 -21.94 -1.86
CA PRO A 112 2.85 -22.88 -2.18
C PRO A 112 4.05 -22.16 -2.80
N ASN A 113 5.24 -22.74 -2.64
CA ASN A 113 6.46 -22.25 -3.29
C ASN A 113 6.26 -22.10 -4.81
N GLY A 114 6.78 -21.02 -5.39
CA GLY A 114 6.58 -20.68 -6.80
C GLY A 114 5.24 -19.98 -7.11
N SER A 115 4.41 -19.71 -6.10
CA SER A 115 3.22 -18.86 -6.28
C SER A 115 3.57 -17.44 -6.74
N PRO A 116 2.63 -16.73 -7.40
CA PRO A 116 2.82 -15.36 -7.83
C PRO A 116 3.28 -14.42 -6.70
N SER A 117 4.20 -13.52 -7.03
CA SER A 117 4.84 -12.56 -6.13
C SER A 117 4.72 -11.15 -6.71
N GLY A 118 4.79 -10.12 -5.86
CA GLY A 118 4.71 -8.72 -6.27
C GLY A 118 3.30 -8.23 -6.59
N LEU A 119 2.26 -8.90 -6.07
CA LEU A 119 0.85 -8.56 -6.32
C LEU A 119 0.21 -7.85 -5.13
N PHE A 120 -0.87 -7.11 -5.43
CA PHE A 120 -1.76 -6.53 -4.43
C PHE A 120 -3.12 -7.22 -4.47
N TYR A 121 -3.61 -7.65 -3.32
CA TYR A 121 -4.90 -8.29 -3.17
C TYR A 121 -5.88 -7.42 -2.40
N ILE A 122 -7.13 -7.35 -2.85
CA ILE A 122 -8.25 -6.88 -2.05
C ILE A 122 -9.01 -8.12 -1.60
N ARG A 123 -8.88 -8.46 -0.31
CA ARG A 123 -9.37 -9.73 0.25
C ARG A 123 -8.78 -10.92 -0.52
N ASN A 124 -9.60 -11.63 -1.30
CA ASN A 124 -9.18 -12.81 -2.06
C ASN A 124 -8.83 -12.51 -3.52
N GLU A 125 -9.12 -11.30 -4.02
CA GLU A 125 -8.99 -10.96 -5.42
C GLU A 125 -7.70 -10.18 -5.69
N ALA A 126 -6.96 -10.59 -6.71
CA ALA A 126 -5.84 -9.79 -7.22
C ALA A 126 -6.40 -8.49 -7.82
N SER A 127 -5.75 -7.37 -7.50
CA SER A 127 -6.18 -6.03 -7.91
C SER A 127 -5.01 -5.27 -8.51
N SER A 128 -5.33 -4.23 -9.30
CA SER A 128 -4.34 -3.21 -9.63
C SER A 128 -3.84 -2.52 -8.37
N PHE A 129 -2.57 -2.15 -8.38
CA PHE A 129 -1.96 -1.35 -7.32
C PHE A 129 -2.63 -0.01 -7.14
#